data_AF-A0A952EBK9-F1
#
_entry.id   AF-A0A952EBK9-F1
#
_cell.length_a   1.000
_cell.length_b   1.000
_cell.length_c   1.000
_cell.angle_alpha   90.00
_cell.angle_beta   90.00
_cell.angle_gamma   90.00
#
_symmetry.space_group_name_H-M   'P 1'
#
loop_
_entity.id
_entity.type
_entity.pdbx_description
1 polymer ?
#
loop_
_entity_poly.entity_id
_entity_poly.type
_entity_poly.pdbx_seq_one_letter_code
_entity_poly.pdbx_strand_id
1 'polypeptide(L)'
;MANDIDREIEEDLQEVAVIFVHAEAEDEPRRDKLVATAVKNIKWLANKRGLRNVALHSFTHLSTSKADPEFAQALLEDVGKRLRNTGYSVWLTPFGYTCEWDLSVYGESLAKVFKSF
;
A
#
# COMPACT_ATOMS: atom_id res chain seq x y z
N MET A 1 2.34 -11.17 -32.25
CA MET A 1 1.37 -10.35 -31.51
C MET A 1 2.14 -9.77 -30.34
N ALA A 2 2.25 -8.44 -30.26
CA ALA A 2 2.98 -7.80 -29.17
C ALA A 2 2.31 -8.21 -27.85
N ASN A 3 3.13 -8.66 -26.92
CA ASN A 3 2.71 -9.17 -25.63
C ASN A 3 2.41 -7.94 -24.76
N ASP A 4 1.13 -7.65 -24.55
CA ASP A 4 0.60 -6.48 -23.83
C ASP A 4 0.84 -6.57 -22.30
N ILE A 5 2.00 -7.11 -21.88
CA ILE A 5 2.32 -7.42 -20.47
C ILE A 5 2.90 -6.19 -19.76
N ASP A 6 3.63 -5.34 -20.48
CA ASP A 6 4.27 -4.17 -19.89
C ASP A 6 3.34 -2.96 -20.00
N ARG A 7 2.94 -2.45 -18.83
CA ARG A 7 2.21 -1.18 -18.74
C ARG A 7 3.22 -0.06 -18.55
N GLU A 8 3.24 0.89 -19.49
CA GLU A 8 3.97 2.14 -19.34
C GLU A 8 3.21 3.05 -18.36
N ILE A 9 3.37 2.78 -17.06
CA ILE A 9 2.88 3.62 -15.97
C ILE A 9 4.11 4.00 -15.15
N GLU A 10 4.43 5.29 -15.13
CA GLU A 10 5.56 5.85 -14.40
C GLU A 10 5.05 7.03 -13.56
N GLU A 11 5.46 7.08 -12.29
CA GLU A 11 5.08 8.11 -11.33
C GLU A 11 6.31 8.53 -10.52
N ASP A 12 6.59 9.83 -10.47
CA ASP A 12 7.59 10.42 -9.56
C ASP A 12 6.87 11.08 -8.39
N LEU A 13 7.11 10.56 -7.18
CA LEU A 13 6.44 10.99 -5.95
C LEU A 13 7.46 11.47 -4.92
N GLN A 14 7.35 12.74 -4.54
CA GLN A 14 8.13 13.33 -3.46
C GLN A 14 7.37 13.32 -2.13
N GLU A 15 8.12 13.28 -1.01
CA GLU A 15 7.56 13.34 0.36
C GLU A 15 6.40 12.34 0.56
N VAL A 16 6.64 11.09 0.19
CA VAL A 16 5.63 10.02 0.12
C VAL A 16 5.89 8.92 1.15
N ALA A 17 4.82 8.44 1.78
CA ALA A 17 4.84 7.19 2.52
C ALA A 17 4.53 6.03 1.56
N VAL A 18 5.53 5.21 1.24
CA VAL A 18 5.35 4.00 0.43
C VAL A 18 4.95 2.86 1.36
N ILE A 19 3.76 2.29 1.14
CA ILE A 19 3.16 1.25 1.96
C ILE A 19 3.04 -0.03 1.13
N PHE A 20 3.89 -1.00 1.46
CA PHE A 20 3.78 -2.36 0.95
C PHE A 20 2.73 -3.12 1.77
N VAL A 21 1.73 -3.69 1.11
CA VAL A 21 0.59 -4.35 1.75
C VAL A 21 0.51 -5.80 1.32
N HIS A 22 0.35 -6.69 2.30
CA HIS A 22 0.10 -8.11 2.10
C HIS A 22 -1.17 -8.49 2.87
N ALA A 23 -2.06 -9.25 2.24
CA ALA A 23 -3.29 -9.75 2.85
C ALA A 23 -3.22 -11.27 2.96
N GLU A 24 -3.55 -11.81 4.13
CA GLU A 24 -3.48 -13.24 4.44
C GLU A 24 -4.88 -13.88 4.41
N ALA A 25 -4.99 -15.20 4.21
CA ALA A 25 -6.30 -15.86 4.08
C ALA A 25 -7.24 -15.63 5.28
N GLU A 26 -6.69 -15.47 6.48
CA GLU A 26 -7.42 -15.17 7.71
C GLU A 26 -8.01 -13.75 7.81
N ASP A 27 -7.65 -12.87 6.87
CA ASP A 27 -8.10 -11.48 6.81
C ASP A 27 -9.48 -11.33 6.19
N GLU A 28 -9.86 -12.24 5.29
CA GLU A 28 -11.11 -12.21 4.54
C GLU A 28 -12.36 -11.92 5.38
N PRO A 29 -12.59 -12.59 6.54
CA PRO A 29 -13.76 -12.33 7.36
C PRO A 29 -13.71 -11.01 8.16
N ARG A 30 -12.59 -10.27 8.13
CA ARG A 30 -12.31 -9.12 9.03
C ARG A 30 -12.13 -7.78 8.29
N ARG A 31 -12.53 -7.69 7.02
CA ARG A 31 -12.30 -6.54 6.11
C ARG A 31 -12.43 -5.16 6.77
N ASP A 32 -13.58 -4.83 7.35
CA ASP A 32 -13.84 -3.48 7.89
C ASP A 32 -12.88 -3.09 9.03
N LYS A 33 -12.56 -4.06 9.89
CA LYS A 33 -11.63 -3.88 11.01
C LYS A 33 -10.20 -3.68 10.48
N LEU A 34 -9.82 -4.43 9.45
CA LEU A 34 -8.50 -4.33 8.82
C LEU A 34 -8.33 -2.98 8.13
N VAL A 35 -9.31 -2.52 7.34
CA VAL A 35 -9.29 -1.19 6.71
C VAL A 35 -9.11 -0.10 7.77
N ALA A 36 -9.87 -0.15 8.86
CA ALA A 36 -9.75 0.83 9.94
C ALA A 36 -8.35 0.82 10.58
N THR A 37 -7.80 -0.38 10.81
CA THR A 37 -6.49 -0.56 11.45
C THR A 37 -5.35 -0.12 10.54
N ALA A 38 -5.38 -0.51 9.26
CA ALA A 38 -4.43 -0.09 8.24
C ALA A 38 -4.40 1.45 8.10
N VAL A 39 -5.57 2.08 7.93
CA VAL A 39 -5.68 3.55 7.83
C VAL A 39 -5.11 4.24 9.07
N LYS A 40 -5.41 3.73 10.27
CA LYS A 40 -4.85 4.28 11.52
C LYS A 40 -3.32 4.21 11.53
N ASN A 41 -2.74 3.07 11.15
CA ASN A 41 -1.29 2.87 11.13
C ASN A 41 -0.60 3.74 10.07
N ILE A 42 -1.16 3.82 8.87
CA ILE A 42 -0.62 4.64 7.77
C ILE A 42 -0.64 6.12 8.16
N LYS A 43 -1.77 6.62 8.70
CA LYS A 43 -1.87 7.99 9.19
C LYS A 43 -0.88 8.28 10.32
N TRP A 44 -0.74 7.34 11.25
CA TRP A 44 0.24 7.48 12.33
C TRP A 44 1.66 7.63 11.78
N LEU A 45 2.06 6.80 10.82
CA LEU A 45 3.39 6.87 10.20
C LEU A 45 3.57 8.18 9.44
N ALA A 46 2.64 8.50 8.54
CA ALA A 46 2.71 9.70 7.71
C ALA A 46 2.78 10.99 8.56
N ASN A 47 1.99 11.06 9.63
CA ASN A 47 1.97 12.22 10.53
C ASN A 47 3.26 12.42 11.32
N LYS A 48 4.11 11.39 11.50
CA LYS A 48 5.41 11.56 12.16
C LYS A 48 6.34 12.50 11.40
N ARG A 49 6.14 12.64 10.08
CA ARG A 49 6.90 13.52 9.20
C ARG A 49 6.04 14.54 8.46
N GLY A 50 4.74 14.62 8.78
CA GLY A 50 3.81 15.51 8.10
C GLY A 50 3.52 15.14 6.64
N LEU A 51 3.79 13.90 6.23
CA LEU A 51 3.60 13.44 4.86
C LEU A 51 2.11 13.44 4.50
N ARG A 52 1.79 13.84 3.27
CA ARG A 52 0.42 13.85 2.72
C ARG A 52 0.24 12.94 1.52
N ASN A 53 1.34 12.50 0.92
CA ASN A 53 1.33 11.55 -0.19
C ASN A 53 1.49 10.13 0.35
N VAL A 54 0.68 9.20 -0.16
CA VAL A 54 0.75 7.77 0.17
C VAL A 54 0.73 6.96 -1.12
N ALA A 55 1.69 6.07 -1.30
CA ALA A 55 1.65 5.05 -2.35
C ALA A 55 1.33 3.70 -1.71
N LEU A 56 0.28 3.02 -2.20
CA LEU A 56 -0.10 1.67 -1.77
C LEU A 56 0.32 0.67 -2.85
N HIS A 57 1.11 -0.33 -2.47
CA HIS A 57 1.54 -1.40 -3.37
C HIS A 57 1.18 -2.77 -2.79
N SER A 58 0.55 -3.61 -3.60
CA SER A 58 0.30 -5.01 -3.25
C SER A 58 1.61 -5.79 -3.30
N PHE A 59 2.01 -6.43 -2.20
CA PHE A 59 3.27 -7.17 -2.11
C PHE A 59 3.05 -8.57 -1.53
N THR A 60 2.89 -9.57 -2.41
CA THR A 60 2.48 -10.93 -2.06
C THR A 60 3.57 -11.81 -1.45
N HIS A 61 4.78 -11.28 -1.24
CA HIS A 61 5.94 -12.06 -0.78
C HIS A 61 6.27 -11.87 0.71
N LEU A 62 5.40 -11.21 1.49
CA LEU A 62 5.63 -10.98 2.93
C LEU A 62 5.22 -12.15 3.83
N SER A 63 4.40 -13.08 3.35
CA SER A 63 3.96 -14.27 4.08
C SER A 63 3.79 -15.48 3.16
N THR A 64 3.67 -16.67 3.77
CA THR A 64 3.33 -17.92 3.09
C THR A 64 1.82 -18.09 2.91
N SER A 65 1.00 -17.42 3.73
CA SER A 65 -0.45 -17.33 3.58
C SER A 65 -0.82 -16.23 2.59
N LYS A 66 -1.88 -16.41 1.80
CA LYS A 66 -2.36 -15.39 0.85
C LYS A 66 -3.87 -15.39 0.83
N ALA A 67 -4.46 -14.21 0.94
CA ALA A 67 -5.88 -14.02 0.69
C ALA A 67 -6.21 -14.18 -0.79
N ASP A 68 -7.50 -14.34 -1.10
CA ASP A 68 -8.01 -14.24 -2.45
C ASP A 68 -7.58 -12.90 -3.11
N PRO A 69 -7.11 -12.90 -4.38
CA PRO A 69 -6.68 -11.69 -5.07
C PRO A 69 -7.75 -10.59 -5.15
N GLU A 70 -9.03 -10.95 -5.34
CA GLU A 70 -10.13 -9.98 -5.39
C GLU A 70 -10.32 -9.33 -4.02
N PHE A 71 -10.23 -10.12 -2.94
CA PHE A 71 -10.26 -9.58 -1.59
C PHE A 71 -9.10 -8.62 -1.33
N ALA A 72 -7.87 -9.01 -1.68
CA ALA A 72 -6.68 -8.20 -1.46
C ALA A 72 -6.74 -6.88 -2.24
N GLN A 73 -7.18 -6.91 -3.50
CA GLN A 73 -7.36 -5.70 -4.29
C GLN A 73 -8.42 -4.78 -3.67
N ALA A 74 -9.58 -5.35 -3.31
CA ALA A 74 -10.68 -4.60 -2.71
C ALA A 74 -10.29 -3.98 -1.35
N LEU A 75 -9.46 -4.67 -0.56
CA LEU A 75 -8.90 -4.15 0.68
C LEU A 75 -8.00 -2.92 0.42
N LEU A 76 -7.08 -3.00 -0.56
CA LEU A 76 -6.23 -1.86 -0.92
C LEU A 76 -7.04 -0.66 -1.40
N GLU A 77 -8.05 -0.89 -2.25
CA GLU A 77 -8.94 0.15 -2.76
C GLU A 77 -9.71 0.85 -1.64
N ASP A 78 -10.23 0.10 -0.66
CA ASP A 78 -10.92 0.67 0.51
C ASP A 78 -9.99 1.49 1.41
N VAL A 79 -8.80 0.98 1.67
CA VAL A 79 -7.77 1.72 2.44
C VAL A 79 -7.45 3.02 1.72
N GLY A 80 -7.23 2.98 0.41
CA GLY A 80 -6.96 4.16 -0.40
C GLY A 80 -8.11 5.17 -0.37
N LYS A 81 -9.35 4.72 -0.56
CA LYS A 81 -10.56 5.56 -0.48
C LYS A 81 -10.68 6.23 0.89
N ARG A 82 -10.47 5.48 1.98
CA ARG A 82 -10.62 6.00 3.34
C ARG A 82 -9.49 6.99 3.71
N LEU A 83 -8.27 6.78 3.21
CA LEU A 83 -7.20 7.75 3.33
C LEU A 83 -7.51 9.05 2.57
N ARG A 84 -7.98 8.97 1.32
CA ARG A 84 -8.39 10.14 0.51
C ARG A 84 -9.46 10.97 1.20
N ASN A 85 -10.48 10.32 1.79
CA ASN A 85 -11.52 10.98 2.59
C ASN A 85 -10.99 11.73 3.82
N THR A 86 -9.73 11.50 4.22
CA THR A 86 -9.07 12.20 5.33
C THR A 86 -8.00 13.20 4.89
N GLY A 87 -7.95 13.53 3.59
CA GLY A 87 -7.09 14.59 3.04
C GLY A 87 -5.69 14.14 2.62
N TYR A 88 -5.47 12.85 2.37
CA TYR A 88 -4.24 12.35 1.76
C TYR A 88 -4.40 12.22 0.25
N SER A 89 -3.33 12.49 -0.48
CA SER A 89 -3.21 12.08 -1.88
C SER A 89 -2.72 10.64 -1.91
N VAL A 90 -3.44 9.76 -2.61
CA VAL A 90 -3.17 8.31 -2.58
C VAL A 90 -3.06 7.75 -3.99
N TRP A 91 -1.95 7.07 -4.25
CA TRP A 91 -1.67 6.29 -5.45
C TRP A 91 -1.77 4.82 -5.13
N LEU A 92 -2.39 4.05 -6.02
CA LEU A 92 -2.33 2.59 -6.01
C LEU A 92 -1.53 2.18 -7.23
N THR A 93 -0.45 1.44 -7.03
CA THR A 93 0.25 0.80 -8.14
C THR A 93 -0.65 -0.23 -8.82
N PRO A 94 -0.41 -0.60 -10.09
CA PRO A 94 -1.13 -1.68 -10.74
C PRO A 94 -1.10 -2.98 -9.91
N PHE A 95 -2.29 -3.47 -9.54
CA PHE A 95 -2.41 -4.68 -8.72
C PHE A 95 -1.97 -5.92 -9.51
N GLY A 96 -1.12 -6.76 -8.91
CA GLY A 96 -0.64 -8.00 -9.53
C GLY A 96 0.49 -7.83 -10.55
N TYR A 97 1.01 -6.62 -10.75
CA TYR A 97 2.16 -6.36 -11.63
C TYR A 97 3.45 -6.25 -10.81
N THR A 98 4.55 -6.72 -11.38
CA THR A 98 5.88 -6.37 -10.90
C THR A 98 6.17 -4.92 -11.29
N CYS A 99 6.47 -4.07 -10.31
CA CYS A 99 6.86 -2.68 -10.54
C CYS A 99 8.38 -2.55 -10.32
N GLU A 100 9.05 -1.79 -11.18
CA GLU A 100 10.40 -1.30 -10.93
C GLU A 100 10.34 -0.09 -9.98
N TRP A 101 11.37 0.08 -9.14
CA TRP A 101 11.40 1.10 -8.10
C TRP A 101 12.76 1.78 -8.03
N ASP A 102 12.75 3.11 -7.99
CA ASP A 102 13.86 3.92 -7.45
C ASP A 102 13.36 4.60 -6.17
N LEU A 103 14.05 4.37 -5.04
CA LEU A 103 13.62 4.81 -3.72
C LEU A 103 14.76 5.51 -2.97
N SER A 104 14.59 6.81 -2.72
CA SER A 104 15.41 7.55 -1.76
C SER A 104 14.71 7.57 -0.40
N VAL A 105 15.31 6.90 0.59
CA VAL A 105 14.71 6.71 1.92
C VAL A 105 15.43 7.58 2.95
N TYR A 106 14.68 8.27 3.81
CA TYR A 106 15.27 9.06 4.89
C TYR A 106 16.18 8.22 5.80
N GLY A 107 17.29 8.80 6.27
CA GLY A 107 18.31 8.10 7.05
C GLY A 107 17.98 7.83 8.52
N GLU A 108 16.83 8.29 9.04
CA GLU A 108 16.48 8.13 10.46
C GLU A 108 15.77 6.79 10.77
N SER A 109 15.83 6.36 12.03
CA SER A 109 15.29 5.08 12.55
C SER A 109 13.82 4.79 12.16
N LEU A 110 12.97 5.81 11.99
CA LEU A 110 11.55 5.64 11.66
C LEU A 110 11.24 5.60 10.15
N ALA A 111 12.26 5.63 9.28
CA ALA A 111 12.04 5.62 7.84
C ALA A 111 11.55 4.26 7.30
N LYS A 112 11.76 3.18 8.05
CA LYS A 112 11.31 1.82 7.71
C LYS A 112 10.58 1.24 8.91
N VAL A 113 9.29 0.95 8.75
CA VAL A 113 8.45 0.42 9.84
C VAL A 113 7.66 -0.78 9.33
N PHE A 114 7.62 -1.85 10.13
CA PHE A 114 6.79 -3.02 9.88
C PHE A 114 5.59 -3.05 10.85
N LYS A 115 4.43 -3.49 10.35
CA LYS A 115 3.20 -3.71 11.12
C LYS A 115 2.52 -4.99 10.65
N SER A 116 2.04 -5.79 11.60
CA SER A 116 1.21 -6.99 11.42
C SER A 116 0.08 -6.89 12.46
N PHE A 117 -1.15 -7.21 12.09
CA PHE A 117 -2.33 -7.04 12.96
C PHE A 117 -3.52 -7.87 12.50
#